data_AF-A0A7S0RMB9-F1
#
_entry.id   AF-A0A7S0RMB9-F1
#
_cell.length_a   1.000
_cell.length_b   1.000
_cell.length_c   1.000
_cell.angle_alpha   90.00
_cell.angle_beta   90.00
_cell.angle_gamma   90.00
#
_symmetry.space_group_name_H-M   'P 1'
#
loop_
_entity.id
_entity.type
_entity.pdbx_description
1 polymer ?
#
loop_
_entity_poly.entity_id
_entity_poly.type
_entity_poly.pdbx_seq_one_letter_code
_entity_poly.pdbx_strand_id
1 'polypeptide(L)'
;MRMDPIGNSPVMLHKDDLAKVASTWHDMAVRMKTDPEADKAWGWVLEMWAYTAAAKVNDVYHDLVPKFQAQPPWDTTLDGFYILHYTYGNDFTDKGVFTPGKIGQWRFDKRSYMGRIPPCPLKLPPEGTSSSVRTLIEMINEACAVLPNWDTLGIGMSVS
;
A
#
# COMPACT_ATOMS: atom_id res chain seq x y z
N MET A 1 9.21 -19.36 -19.68
CA MET A 1 8.15 -18.32 -19.77
C MET A 1 8.45 -17.26 -18.71
N ARG A 2 8.63 -15.98 -19.09
CA ARG A 2 8.92 -14.89 -18.15
C ARG A 2 7.62 -14.18 -17.74
N MET A 3 7.44 -13.97 -16.43
CA MET A 3 6.39 -13.18 -15.79
C MET A 3 7.08 -12.36 -14.70
N ASP A 4 6.92 -11.04 -14.74
CA ASP A 4 7.59 -10.14 -13.79
C ASP A 4 6.82 -10.08 -12.45
N PRO A 5 7.52 -9.86 -11.31
CA PRO A 5 6.90 -9.83 -9.98
C PRO A 5 6.19 -8.49 -9.71
N ILE A 6 5.06 -8.23 -10.37
CA ILE A 6 4.40 -6.91 -10.40
C ILE A 6 3.37 -6.66 -9.29
N GLY A 7 3.35 -7.50 -8.24
CA GLY A 7 2.41 -7.40 -7.13
C GLY A 7 2.66 -6.17 -6.24
N ASN A 8 3.50 -6.32 -5.22
CA ASN A 8 3.86 -5.24 -4.29
C ASN A 8 5.20 -4.59 -4.62
N SER A 9 5.90 -5.06 -5.65
CA SER A 9 7.24 -4.58 -5.97
C SER A 9 7.16 -3.29 -6.77
N PRO A 10 7.99 -2.28 -6.45
CA PRO A 10 8.09 -1.13 -7.31
C PRO A 10 8.65 -1.59 -8.65
N VAL A 11 7.83 -1.47 -9.68
CA VAL A 11 8.21 -1.80 -11.05
C VAL A 11 8.06 -0.54 -11.89
N MET A 12 9.06 -0.28 -12.71
CA MET A 12 9.05 0.84 -13.64
C MET A 12 8.63 0.33 -15.01
N LEU A 13 7.79 1.11 -15.70
CA LEU A 13 7.55 0.91 -17.13
C LEU A 13 7.52 2.24 -17.87
N HIS A 14 7.79 2.17 -19.18
CA HIS A 14 7.64 3.33 -20.04
C HIS A 14 6.16 3.67 -20.24
N LYS A 15 5.85 4.97 -20.37
CA LYS A 15 4.48 5.45 -20.58
C LYS A 15 3.82 4.81 -21.81
N ASP A 16 4.58 4.61 -22.88
CA ASP A 16 4.06 4.00 -24.11
C ASP A 16 3.68 2.53 -23.90
N ASP A 17 4.40 1.82 -23.04
CA ASP A 17 4.06 0.44 -22.68
C ASP A 17 2.82 0.39 -21.79
N LEU A 18 2.65 1.37 -20.89
CA LEU A 18 1.40 1.49 -20.13
C LEU A 18 0.20 1.71 -21.05
N ALA A 19 0.36 2.54 -22.08
CA ALA A 19 -0.69 2.78 -23.07
C ALA A 19 -1.08 1.51 -23.84
N LYS A 20 -0.12 0.62 -24.15
CA LYS A 20 -0.39 -0.69 -24.77
C LYS A 20 -1.23 -1.60 -23.87
N VAL A 21 -0.95 -1.60 -22.56
CA VAL A 21 -1.59 -2.51 -21.60
C VAL A 21 -2.96 -2.00 -21.14
N ALA A 22 -3.18 -0.69 -21.13
CA ALA A 22 -4.32 -0.06 -20.47
C ALA A 22 -5.70 -0.62 -20.88
N SER A 23 -5.98 -0.76 -22.18
CA SER A 23 -7.27 -1.26 -22.66
C SER A 23 -7.47 -2.74 -22.30
N THR A 24 -6.45 -3.56 -22.52
CA THR A 24 -6.50 -5.00 -22.20
C THR A 24 -6.66 -5.22 -20.70
N TRP A 25 -5.96 -4.42 -19.89
CA TRP A 25 -6.05 -4.48 -18.44
C TRP A 25 -7.46 -4.14 -17.96
N HIS A 26 -8.04 -3.05 -18.45
CA HIS A 26 -9.42 -2.68 -18.14
C HIS A 26 -10.40 -3.81 -18.46
N ASP A 27 -10.37 -4.32 -19.70
CA ASP A 27 -11.32 -5.32 -20.15
C ASP A 27 -11.17 -6.65 -19.40
N MET A 28 -9.92 -7.04 -19.10
CA MET A 28 -9.64 -8.21 -18.27
C MET A 28 -10.13 -8.01 -16.83
N ALA A 29 -9.89 -6.85 -16.23
CA ALA A 29 -10.31 -6.56 -14.85
C ALA A 29 -11.84 -6.61 -14.73
N VAL A 30 -12.56 -5.98 -15.66
CA VAL A 30 -14.04 -6.04 -15.70
C VAL A 30 -14.51 -7.47 -15.88
N ARG A 31 -13.97 -8.20 -16.87
CA ARG A 31 -14.37 -9.59 -17.14
C ARG A 31 -14.14 -10.49 -15.93
N MET A 32 -12.96 -10.41 -15.32
CA MET A 32 -12.61 -11.17 -14.13
C MET A 32 -13.53 -10.78 -12.96
N LYS A 33 -13.88 -9.50 -12.79
CA LYS A 33 -14.78 -9.06 -11.71
C LYS A 33 -16.22 -9.55 -11.90
N THR A 34 -16.67 -9.68 -13.14
CA THR A 34 -18.00 -10.23 -13.47
C THR A 34 -18.06 -11.75 -13.46
N ASP A 35 -16.91 -12.43 -13.40
CA ASP A 35 -16.84 -13.88 -13.32
C ASP A 35 -16.88 -14.34 -11.85
N PRO A 36 -17.89 -15.14 -11.44
CA PRO A 36 -18.05 -15.54 -10.05
C PRO A 36 -16.88 -16.36 -9.47
N GLU A 37 -16.20 -17.15 -10.31
CA GLU A 37 -15.07 -17.97 -9.85
C GLU A 37 -13.83 -17.11 -9.63
N ALA A 38 -13.55 -16.20 -10.57
CA ALA A 38 -12.43 -15.28 -10.48
C ALA A 38 -12.62 -14.26 -9.34
N ASP A 39 -13.81 -13.67 -9.19
CA ASP A 39 -14.07 -12.73 -8.09
C ASP A 39 -13.98 -13.42 -6.73
N LYS A 40 -14.48 -14.65 -6.61
CA LYS A 40 -14.33 -15.45 -5.39
C LYS A 40 -12.86 -15.79 -5.09
N ALA A 41 -12.06 -16.10 -6.11
CA ALA A 41 -10.66 -16.48 -5.94
C ALA A 41 -9.76 -15.30 -5.60
N TRP A 42 -9.95 -14.15 -6.27
CA TRP A 42 -9.01 -13.03 -6.24
C TRP A 42 -9.53 -11.78 -5.55
N GLY A 43 -10.85 -11.64 -5.41
CA GLY A 43 -11.50 -10.58 -4.65
C GLY A 43 -10.95 -9.19 -4.95
N TRP A 44 -10.57 -8.45 -3.89
CA TRP A 44 -10.14 -7.06 -4.01
C TRP A 44 -8.76 -6.86 -4.67
N VAL A 45 -7.93 -7.91 -4.81
CA VAL A 45 -6.63 -7.84 -5.50
C VAL A 45 -6.71 -8.26 -6.98
N LEU A 46 -7.91 -8.58 -7.46
CA LEU A 46 -8.17 -9.10 -8.80
C LEU A 46 -7.62 -8.19 -9.91
N GLU A 47 -7.73 -6.87 -9.75
CA GLU A 47 -7.22 -5.90 -10.71
C GLU A 47 -5.70 -6.02 -10.93
N MET A 48 -4.94 -6.37 -9.89
CA MET A 48 -3.47 -6.57 -9.98
C MET A 48 -3.13 -7.83 -10.79
N TRP A 49 -3.94 -8.88 -10.66
CA TRP A 49 -3.82 -10.08 -11.48
C TRP A 49 -4.22 -9.83 -12.93
N ALA A 50 -5.28 -9.05 -13.14
CA ALA A 50 -5.69 -8.62 -14.48
C ALA A 50 -4.58 -7.81 -15.16
N TYR A 51 -3.91 -6.90 -14.45
CA TYR A 51 -2.75 -6.17 -14.96
C TYR A 51 -1.62 -7.12 -15.35
N THR A 52 -1.33 -8.14 -14.52
CA THR A 52 -0.30 -9.15 -14.81
C THR A 52 -0.59 -9.94 -16.07
N ALA A 53 -1.83 -10.38 -16.24
CA ALA A 53 -2.27 -11.06 -17.45
C ALA A 53 -2.20 -10.13 -18.67
N ALA A 54 -2.65 -8.89 -18.53
CA ALA A 54 -2.68 -7.92 -19.62
C ALA A 54 -1.28 -7.51 -20.09
N ALA A 55 -0.35 -7.25 -19.16
CA ALA A 55 1.05 -7.01 -19.47
C ALA A 55 1.65 -8.20 -20.23
N LYS A 56 1.35 -9.43 -19.78
CA LYS A 56 1.85 -10.62 -20.45
C LYS A 56 1.31 -10.79 -21.87
N VAL A 57 0.01 -10.55 -22.07
CA VAL A 57 -0.65 -10.68 -23.39
C VAL A 57 -0.17 -9.61 -24.36
N ASN A 58 0.19 -8.42 -23.87
CA ASN A 58 0.72 -7.33 -24.69
C ASN A 58 2.25 -7.33 -24.84
N ASP A 59 2.93 -8.38 -24.36
CA ASP A 59 4.40 -8.50 -24.37
C ASP A 59 5.12 -7.29 -23.73
N VAL A 60 4.53 -6.76 -22.66
CA VAL A 60 5.09 -5.66 -21.87
C VAL A 60 5.79 -6.21 -20.64
N TYR A 61 7.00 -5.71 -20.39
CA TYR A 61 7.87 -6.09 -19.28
C TYR A 61 8.26 -4.85 -18.46
N HIS A 62 8.73 -5.11 -17.25
CA HIS A 62 9.05 -4.07 -16.29
C HIS A 62 10.49 -4.14 -15.80
N ASP A 63 10.99 -2.98 -15.39
CA ASP A 63 12.25 -2.88 -14.67
C ASP A 63 11.98 -2.92 -13.17
N LEU A 64 12.46 -3.98 -12.52
CA LEU A 64 12.40 -4.11 -11.06
C LEU A 64 13.52 -3.29 -10.42
N VAL A 65 13.17 -2.44 -9.47
CA VAL A 65 14.13 -1.69 -8.65
C VAL A 65 13.97 -2.10 -7.18
N PRO A 66 14.69 -3.14 -6.70
CA PRO A 66 14.38 -3.80 -5.43
C PRO A 66 14.34 -2.90 -4.19
N LYS A 67 15.15 -1.84 -4.16
CA LYS A 67 15.20 -0.87 -3.06
C LYS A 67 14.53 0.47 -3.36
N PHE A 68 13.62 0.51 -4.32
CA PHE A 68 12.95 1.78 -4.62
C PHE A 68 12.02 2.21 -3.48
N GLN A 69 11.28 1.27 -2.89
CA GLN A 69 10.36 1.53 -1.80
C GLN A 69 10.50 0.52 -0.65
N ALA A 70 10.50 1.03 0.59
CA ALA A 70 10.33 0.23 1.80
C ALA A 70 8.83 0.02 2.06
N GLN A 71 8.47 -1.16 2.55
CA GLN A 71 7.10 -1.54 2.86
C GLN A 71 6.97 -2.02 4.31
N PRO A 72 6.80 -1.09 5.28
CA PRO A 72 6.48 -1.44 6.64
C PRO A 72 5.15 -2.21 6.71
N PRO A 73 5.02 -3.23 7.57
CA PRO A 73 6.00 -3.68 8.57
C PRO A 73 6.98 -4.75 8.07
N TRP A 74 6.94 -5.11 6.79
CA TRP A 74 7.75 -6.20 6.22
C TRP A 74 9.22 -5.82 6.07
N ASP A 75 9.50 -4.62 5.55
CA ASP A 75 10.84 -4.04 5.61
C ASP A 75 11.04 -3.42 6.98
N THR A 76 12.04 -3.89 7.73
CA THR A 76 12.24 -3.49 9.14
C THR A 76 13.10 -2.22 9.29
N THR A 77 13.81 -1.82 8.24
CA THR A 77 14.62 -0.59 8.18
C THR A 77 14.30 0.20 6.92
N LEU A 78 14.79 1.45 6.86
CA LEU A 78 14.66 2.32 5.68
C LEU A 78 15.97 2.42 4.89
N ASP A 79 16.99 1.63 5.25
CA ASP A 79 18.34 1.78 4.74
C ASP A 79 18.46 1.42 3.26
N GLY A 80 18.77 2.43 2.45
CA GLY A 80 18.92 2.32 1.01
C GLY A 80 17.59 2.33 0.26
N PHE A 81 16.48 2.64 0.92
CA PHE A 81 15.19 2.86 0.28
C PHE A 81 14.95 4.36 -0.01
N TYR A 82 14.25 4.66 -1.10
CA TYR A 82 13.95 6.05 -1.51
C TYR A 82 12.53 6.48 -1.17
N ILE A 83 11.59 5.53 -1.13
CA ILE A 83 10.16 5.77 -0.89
C ILE A 83 9.71 4.95 0.33
N LEU A 84 8.90 5.54 1.19
CA LEU A 84 8.18 4.83 2.25
C LEU A 84 6.76 4.52 1.78
N HIS A 85 6.47 3.26 1.45
CA HIS A 85 5.18 2.84 0.90
C HIS A 85 4.37 2.05 1.95
N TYR A 86 3.35 2.71 2.50
CA TYR A 86 2.47 2.11 3.51
C TYR A 86 1.25 1.44 2.87
N THR A 87 1.23 0.10 2.87
CA THR A 87 0.17 -0.71 2.26
C THR A 87 -0.78 -1.35 3.28
N TYR A 88 -0.21 -1.93 4.34
CA TYR A 88 -0.93 -2.83 5.26
C TYR A 88 -1.08 -2.22 6.66
N GLY A 89 -2.08 -2.68 7.40
CA GLY A 89 -2.19 -2.35 8.82
C GLY A 89 -0.93 -2.78 9.57
N ASN A 90 -0.42 -1.89 10.42
CA ASN A 90 0.69 -2.16 11.31
C ASN A 90 0.13 -2.60 12.66
N ASP A 91 0.15 -3.90 12.92
CA ASP A 91 -0.41 -4.50 14.13
C ASP A 91 0.70 -5.14 14.96
N PHE A 92 0.82 -4.74 16.23
CA PHE A 92 1.90 -5.17 17.10
C PHE A 92 1.39 -5.52 18.51
N THR A 93 2.06 -6.46 19.18
CA THR A 93 1.90 -6.66 20.62
C THR A 93 2.45 -5.47 21.40
N ASP A 94 2.16 -5.39 22.70
CA ASP A 94 2.74 -4.43 23.64
C ASP A 94 4.26 -4.51 23.77
N LYS A 95 4.87 -5.62 23.30
CA LYS A 95 6.33 -5.84 23.24
C LYS A 95 6.93 -5.62 21.85
N GLY A 96 6.18 -4.99 20.94
CA GLY A 96 6.66 -4.65 19.61
C GLY A 96 6.78 -5.83 18.64
N VAL A 97 6.09 -6.96 18.91
CA VAL A 97 6.08 -8.13 18.01
C VAL A 97 4.98 -7.98 16.96
N PHE A 98 5.32 -8.09 15.67
CA PHE A 98 4.38 -7.98 14.55
C PHE A 98 3.34 -9.12 14.57
N THR A 99 2.06 -8.78 14.41
CA THR A 99 0.94 -9.73 14.41
C THR A 99 0.19 -9.74 13.07
N PRO A 100 0.76 -10.31 12.00
CA PRO A 100 0.14 -10.30 10.68
C PRO A 100 -1.23 -10.99 10.69
N GLY A 101 -2.23 -10.32 10.12
CA GLY A 101 -3.60 -10.83 10.02
C GLY A 101 -4.39 -10.82 11.33
N LYS A 102 -3.85 -10.25 12.41
CA LYS A 102 -4.54 -10.11 13.70
C LYS A 102 -4.41 -8.69 14.22
N ILE A 103 -5.48 -8.16 14.79
CA ILE A 103 -5.46 -6.85 15.44
C ILE A 103 -4.52 -6.92 16.65
N GLY A 104 -3.49 -6.09 16.63
CA GLY A 104 -2.50 -5.97 17.71
C GLY A 104 -3.01 -5.15 18.89
N GLN A 105 -2.26 -5.15 19.99
CA GLN A 105 -2.50 -4.26 21.13
C GLN A 105 -2.13 -2.82 20.79
N TRP A 106 -1.10 -2.64 19.97
CA TRP A 106 -0.85 -1.40 19.25
C TRP A 106 -1.18 -1.60 17.78
N ARG A 107 -1.87 -0.63 17.19
CA ARG A 107 -2.30 -0.68 15.80
C ARG A 107 -2.22 0.69 15.15
N PHE A 108 -1.71 0.71 13.93
CA PHE A 108 -1.92 1.79 12.98
C PHE A 108 -2.46 1.24 11.66
N ASP A 109 -3.75 1.48 11.39
CA ASP A 109 -4.40 1.19 10.11
C ASP A 109 -5.14 2.43 9.59
N LYS A 110 -4.84 2.90 8.38
CA LYS A 110 -5.57 4.02 7.75
C LYS A 110 -7.09 3.79 7.70
N ARG A 111 -7.53 2.52 7.63
CA ARG A 111 -8.95 2.15 7.64
C ARG A 111 -9.65 2.49 8.96
N SER A 112 -8.91 2.64 10.06
CA SER A 112 -9.43 3.13 11.33
C SER A 112 -9.81 4.62 11.30
N TYR A 113 -9.48 5.32 10.20
CA TYR A 113 -9.63 6.76 10.01
C TYR A 113 -10.35 7.12 8.70
N MET A 114 -11.10 6.21 8.04
CA MET A 114 -11.68 6.49 6.71
C MET A 114 -12.63 7.71 6.65
N GLY A 115 -13.17 8.16 7.78
CA GLY A 115 -14.10 9.31 7.85
C GLY A 115 -13.64 10.43 8.77
N ARG A 116 -12.39 10.42 9.25
CA ARG A 116 -11.85 11.46 10.12
C ARG A 116 -10.34 11.52 9.99
N ILE A 117 -9.73 12.67 10.28
CA ILE A 117 -8.27 12.72 10.37
C ILE A 117 -7.78 11.91 11.59
N PRO A 118 -6.59 11.28 11.54
CA PRO A 118 -6.01 10.64 12.72
C PRO A 118 -5.74 11.66 13.84
N PRO A 119 -5.83 11.24 15.12
CA PRO A 119 -5.52 12.12 16.24
C PRO A 119 -4.05 12.54 16.19
N CYS A 120 -3.77 13.77 16.61
CA CYS A 120 -2.42 14.30 16.71
C CYS A 120 -2.08 14.57 18.20
N PRO A 121 -0.97 14.03 18.73
CA PRO A 121 -0.09 13.04 18.10
C PRO A 121 -0.71 11.63 18.12
N LEU A 122 -0.29 10.81 17.18
CA LEU A 122 -0.45 9.36 17.22
C LEU A 122 0.46 8.76 18.30
N LYS A 123 -0.05 7.72 18.97
CA LYS A 123 0.75 6.90 19.90
C LYS A 123 1.86 6.21 19.13
N LEU A 124 3.11 6.43 19.53
CA LEU A 124 4.27 5.71 18.98
C LEU A 124 4.12 4.20 19.16
N PRO A 125 4.68 3.39 18.24
CA PRO A 125 4.68 1.95 18.42
C PRO A 125 5.50 1.53 19.66
N PRO A 126 5.22 0.35 20.23
CA PRO A 126 5.96 -0.16 21.37
C PRO A 126 7.45 -0.34 21.10
N GLU A 127 8.26 -0.37 22.15
CA GLU A 127 9.67 -0.73 22.03
C GLU A 127 9.80 -2.14 21.44
N GLY A 128 10.79 -2.33 20.56
CA GLY A 128 10.98 -3.57 19.80
C GLY A 128 10.30 -3.60 18.42
N THR A 129 9.39 -2.66 18.12
CA THR A 129 8.87 -2.48 16.76
C THR A 129 9.97 -2.02 15.79
N SER A 130 9.85 -2.42 14.52
CA SER A 130 10.80 -2.05 13.48
C SER A 130 10.96 -0.53 13.34
N SER A 131 12.18 -0.10 13.00
CA SER A 131 12.47 1.34 12.82
C SER A 131 11.63 1.94 11.70
N SER A 132 11.37 1.17 10.64
CA SER A 132 10.52 1.59 9.52
C SER A 132 9.10 1.99 9.94
N VAL A 133 8.46 1.25 10.84
CA VAL A 133 7.12 1.55 11.36
C VAL A 133 7.19 2.72 12.33
N ARG A 134 8.22 2.79 13.17
CA ARG A 134 8.40 3.91 14.10
C ARG A 134 8.58 5.23 13.35
N THR A 135 9.46 5.26 12.36
CA THR A 135 9.70 6.43 11.51
C THR A 135 8.44 6.84 10.76
N LEU A 136 7.64 5.90 10.23
CA LEU A 136 6.34 6.22 9.61
C LEU A 136 5.45 7.03 10.55
N ILE A 137 5.31 6.61 11.82
CA ILE A 137 4.46 7.29 12.80
C ILE A 137 5.06 8.63 13.23
N GLU A 138 6.39 8.69 13.39
CA GLU A 138 7.11 9.93 13.69
C GLU A 138 6.92 10.98 12.58
N MET A 139 7.00 10.59 11.31
CA MET A 139 6.76 11.49 10.18
C MET A 139 5.31 12.01 10.14
N ILE A 140 4.32 11.17 10.46
CA ILE A 140 2.92 11.62 10.56
C ILE A 140 2.78 12.61 11.72
N ASN A 141 3.41 12.34 12.86
CA ASN A 141 3.37 13.21 14.03
C ASN A 141 4.08 14.56 13.78
N GLU A 142 5.21 14.54 13.08
CA GLU A 142 5.92 15.74 12.64
C GLU A 142 5.00 16.59 11.74
N ALA A 143 4.40 15.97 10.72
CA ALA A 143 3.48 16.64 9.82
C ALA A 143 2.27 17.23 10.56
N CYS A 144 1.66 16.47 11.48
CA CYS A 144 0.49 16.95 12.20
C CYS A 144 0.79 18.10 13.18
N ALA A 145 2.02 18.17 13.70
CA ALA A 145 2.44 19.24 14.58
C ALA A 145 2.66 20.57 13.84
N VAL A 146 2.97 20.54 12.54
CA VAL A 146 3.34 21.74 11.77
C VAL A 146 2.28 22.18 10.75
N LEU A 147 1.44 21.25 10.27
CA LEU A 147 0.43 21.57 9.28
C LEU A 147 -0.71 22.36 9.94
N PRO A 148 -1.04 23.56 9.41
CA PRO A 148 -2.17 24.32 9.93
C PRO A 148 -3.46 23.53 9.72
N ASN A 149 -4.42 23.73 10.62
CA ASN A 149 -5.77 23.19 10.48
C ASN A 149 -5.84 21.65 10.43
N TRP A 150 -4.88 20.92 11.04
CA TRP A 150 -4.88 19.44 11.11
C TRP A 150 -6.26 18.87 11.44
N ASP A 151 -6.88 19.33 12.52
CA ASP A 151 -8.19 18.79 12.95
C ASP A 151 -9.34 19.04 11.97
N THR A 152 -9.15 19.89 10.96
CA THR A 152 -10.15 20.24 9.94
C THR A 152 -9.73 19.86 8.51
N LEU A 153 -8.51 19.35 8.33
CA LEU A 153 -8.01 18.82 7.06
C LEU A 153 -8.94 17.67 6.62
N GLY A 154 -9.67 17.88 5.52
CA GLY A 154 -10.59 16.90 4.94
C GLY A 154 -12.06 16.97 5.41
N ILE A 155 -12.43 17.89 6.33
CA ILE A 155 -13.84 18.07 6.76
C ILE A 155 -14.70 18.78 5.67
N GLY A 156 -14.10 19.20 4.55
CA GLY A 156 -14.78 19.90 3.45
C GLY A 156 -15.13 19.07 2.21
N MET A 157 -14.90 17.75 2.19
CA MET A 157 -15.28 16.89 1.06
C MET A 157 -16.51 16.06 1.40
N SER A 158 -17.64 16.74 1.67
CA SER A 158 -18.94 16.10 1.50
C SER A 158 -19.10 15.81 0.01
N VAL A 159 -19.02 14.53 -0.37
CA VAL A 159 -19.50 14.10 -1.68
C VAL A 159 -21.01 14.27 -1.64
N SER A 160 -21.49 15.37 -2.22
CA SER A 160 -22.89 15.56 -2.62
C SER A 160 -23.24 14.63 -3.77
#